data_AF-A0A1A7XMU8-F1
#
_entry.id   AF-A0A1A7XMU8-F1
#
_cell.length_a   1.000
_cell.length_b   1.000
_cell.length_c   1.000
_cell.angle_alpha   90.00
_cell.angle_beta   90.00
_cell.angle_gamma   90.00
#
_symmetry.space_group_name_H-M   'P 1'
#
loop_
_entity.id
_entity.type
_entity.pdbx_description
1 polymer ?
#
loop_
_entity_poly.entity_id
_entity_poly.type
_entity_poly.pdbx_seq_one_letter_code
_entity_poly.pdbx_strand_id
1 'polypeptide(L)'
;KVELNAGKECEVIFHKVVKETNAYDEPIELMMSKSNRCWRNKSHKNEDSEGEDLRNSFLAGIHRLEKGDKIFFEVNKIEKLILGSHESFMGAFFVSQ
;
A
#
# COMPACT_ATOMS: atom_id res chain seq x y z
N LYS A 1 -23.07 33.96 -5.88
CA LYS A 1 -21.81 33.29 -6.30
C LYS A 1 -21.71 32.02 -5.45
N VAL A 2 -22.03 30.87 -6.02
CA VAL A 2 -22.01 29.58 -5.29
C VAL A 2 -20.57 29.10 -5.30
N GLU A 3 -19.91 29.10 -4.15
CA GLU A 3 -18.60 28.49 -4.00
C GLU A 3 -18.80 26.97 -3.99
N LEU A 4 -18.46 26.33 -5.11
CA LEU A 4 -18.31 24.89 -5.20
C LEU A 4 -17.13 24.52 -4.30
N ASN A 5 -17.41 24.07 -3.08
CA ASN A 5 -16.41 23.45 -2.21
C ASN A 5 -15.67 22.39 -3.03
N ALA A 6 -14.38 22.60 -3.28
CA ALA A 6 -13.53 21.67 -4.00
C ALA A 6 -13.64 20.29 -3.32
N GLY A 7 -14.29 19.34 -3.99
CA GLY A 7 -14.50 18.00 -3.45
C GLY A 7 -13.16 17.34 -3.14
N LYS A 8 -13.10 16.59 -2.03
CA LYS A 8 -11.94 15.77 -1.70
C LYS A 8 -11.71 14.79 -2.85
N GLU A 9 -10.51 14.76 -3.42
CA GLU A 9 -10.15 13.76 -4.40
C GLU A 9 -9.78 12.48 -3.66
N CYS A 10 -10.62 11.45 -3.83
CA CYS A 10 -10.43 10.16 -3.19
C CYS A 10 -9.91 9.16 -4.22
N GLU A 11 -8.78 8.53 -3.93
CA GLU A 11 -8.21 7.47 -4.74
C GLU A 11 -8.22 6.15 -4.00
N VAL A 12 -8.35 5.08 -4.79
CA VAL A 12 -8.22 3.71 -4.30
C VAL A 12 -6.73 3.34 -4.32
N ILE A 13 -6.20 2.98 -3.15
CA ILE A 13 -4.85 2.45 -2.99
C ILE A 13 -4.94 0.95 -2.69
N PHE A 14 -4.19 0.17 -3.45
CA PHE A 14 -4.00 -1.25 -3.25
C PHE A 14 -2.56 -1.52 -2.85
N HIS A 15 -2.38 -2.39 -1.85
CA HIS A 15 -1.11 -2.95 -1.44
C HIS A 15 -1.26 -4.47 -1.45
N LYS A 16 -0.42 -5.16 -2.21
CA LYS A 16 -0.46 -6.62 -2.36
C LYS A 16 0.89 -7.24 -2.07
N VAL A 17 0.87 -8.48 -1.58
CA VAL A 17 2.03 -9.38 -1.56
C VAL A 17 1.74 -10.51 -2.53
N VAL A 18 2.66 -10.74 -3.44
CA VAL A 18 2.50 -11.65 -4.58
C VAL A 18 3.64 -12.67 -4.59
N LYS A 19 3.30 -13.88 -5.00
CA LYS A 19 4.23 -14.99 -5.20
C LYS A 19 4.33 -15.35 -6.67
N GLU A 20 5.52 -15.22 -7.24
CA GLU A 20 5.85 -15.84 -8.53
C GLU A 20 6.51 -17.20 -8.26
N THR A 21 6.04 -18.23 -8.96
CA THR A 21 6.52 -19.60 -8.81
C THR A 21 6.45 -20.30 -10.15
N ASN A 22 7.34 -21.28 -10.38
CA ASN A 22 7.34 -22.05 -11.63
C ASN A 22 6.21 -23.09 -11.70
N ALA A 23 5.46 -23.28 -10.61
CA ALA A 23 4.34 -24.22 -10.56
C ALA A 23 3.08 -23.71 -11.26
N TYR A 24 3.00 -22.40 -11.53
CA TYR A 24 1.86 -21.74 -12.15
C TYR A 24 2.34 -20.71 -13.16
N ASP A 25 1.59 -20.52 -14.24
CA ASP A 25 1.94 -19.56 -15.29
C ASP A 25 1.70 -18.10 -14.85
N GLU A 26 0.85 -17.88 -13.84
CA GLU A 26 0.49 -16.56 -13.33
C GLU A 26 0.94 -16.36 -11.86
N PRO A 27 1.38 -15.15 -11.48
CA PRO A 27 1.66 -14.81 -10.09
C PRO A 27 0.44 -14.96 -9.18
N ILE A 28 0.66 -15.46 -7.97
CA ILE A 28 -0.39 -15.73 -6.98
C ILE A 28 -0.42 -14.60 -5.95
N GLU A 29 -1.58 -13.96 -5.79
CA GLU A 29 -1.80 -13.01 -4.69
C GLU A 29 -1.86 -13.77 -3.35
N LEU A 30 -0.94 -13.47 -2.43
CA LEU A 30 -0.90 -14.07 -1.09
C LEU A 30 -1.71 -13.24 -0.08
N MET A 31 -1.61 -11.92 -0.18
CA MET A 31 -2.23 -10.97 0.73
C MET A 31 -2.56 -9.68 -0.02
N MET A 32 -3.66 -9.03 0.36
CA MET A 32 -4.08 -7.76 -0.24
C MET A 32 -4.77 -6.86 0.78
N SER A 33 -4.45 -5.57 0.71
CA SER A 33 -5.15 -4.48 1.36
C SER A 33 -5.67 -3.52 0.31
N LYS A 34 -6.93 -3.10 0.45
CA LYS A 34 -7.57 -2.04 -0.35
C LYS A 34 -8.01 -0.93 0.59
N SER A 35 -7.59 0.29 0.32
CA SER A 35 -7.98 1.48 1.09
C SER A 35 -8.41 2.60 0.16
N ASN A 36 -9.41 3.39 0.57
CA ASN A 36 -9.78 4.62 -0.12
C ASN A 36 -9.14 5.78 0.65
N ARG A 37 -8.21 6.50 0.03
CA ARG A 37 -7.55 7.67 0.62
C ARG A 37 -8.03 8.94 -0.04
N CYS A 38 -8.36 9.94 0.76
CA CYS A 38 -8.88 11.20 0.28
C CYS A 38 -7.91 12.31 0.66
N TRP A 39 -7.22 12.88 -0.32
CA TRP A 39 -6.34 14.01 -0.07
C TRP A 39 -7.16 15.30 -0.13
N ARG A 40 -6.92 16.21 0.82
CA ARG A 40 -7.40 17.58 0.68
C ARG A 40 -6.49 18.27 -0.32
N ASN A 41 -7.05 18.69 -1.45
CA ASN A 41 -6.38 19.62 -2.35
C ASN A 41 -6.04 20.88 -1.54
N LYS A 42 -4.78 21.31 -1.58
CA LYS A 42 -4.30 22.54 -0.91
C LYS A 42 -5.07 23.74 -1.46
N SER A 43 -6.24 24.02 -0.91
CA SER A 43 -6.85 25.35 -1.00
C SER A 43 -7.25 25.80 0.40
N HIS A 44 -6.72 26.98 0.73
CA HIS A 44 -6.96 27.77 1.92
C HIS A 44 -6.07 27.48 3.15
N LYS A 45 -5.11 28.40 3.26
CA LYS A 45 -4.43 28.91 4.46
C LYS A 45 -5.30 28.88 5.73
N ASN A 46 -5.40 27.73 6.39
CA ASN A 46 -5.81 27.63 7.78
C ASN A 46 -4.80 26.73 8.47
N GLU A 47 -4.06 27.31 9.41
CA GLU A 47 -2.88 26.75 10.10
C GLU A 47 -3.18 25.58 11.06
N ASP A 48 -4.38 24.98 11.07
CA ASP A 48 -4.80 24.10 12.17
C ASP A 48 -5.13 22.63 11.81
N SER A 49 -4.74 22.14 10.62
CA SER A 49 -4.63 20.68 10.41
C SER A 49 -3.72 20.33 9.24
N GLU A 50 -2.44 20.67 9.32
CA GLU A 50 -1.38 20.18 8.41
C GLU A 50 -1.05 18.70 8.68
N GLY A 51 -2.07 17.86 8.86
CA GLY A 51 -1.87 16.43 9.01
C GLY A 51 -1.66 15.81 7.63
N GLU A 52 -0.42 15.47 7.28
CA GLU A 52 -0.15 14.49 6.23
C GLU A 52 -1.01 13.23 6.50
N ASP A 53 -1.62 12.64 5.47
CA ASP A 53 -2.37 11.38 5.63
C ASP A 53 -1.37 10.22 5.81
N LEU A 54 -0.79 10.12 7.00
CA LEU A 54 0.25 9.16 7.44
C LEU A 54 -0.30 7.74 7.67
N ARG A 55 -1.37 7.35 6.96
CA ARG A 55 -1.94 6.02 7.11
C ARG A 55 -0.98 4.97 6.54
N ASN A 56 -0.62 4.01 7.38
CA ASN A 56 0.21 2.87 7.01
C ASN A 56 -0.66 1.71 6.50
N SER A 57 -0.11 0.89 5.62
CA SER A 57 -0.68 -0.39 5.23
C SER A 57 0.29 -1.49 5.64
N PHE A 58 -0.18 -2.46 6.41
CA PHE A 58 0.63 -3.56 6.90
C PHE A 58 -0.01 -4.88 6.51
N LEU A 59 0.79 -5.78 5.94
CA LEU A 59 0.39 -7.12 5.53
C LEU A 59 1.35 -8.13 6.16
N ALA A 60 0.79 -9.15 6.83
CA ALA A 60 1.55 -10.24 7.40
C ALA A 60 0.73 -11.53 7.38
N GLY A 61 1.41 -12.65 7.15
CA GLY A 61 0.79 -13.96 7.01
C GLY A 61 1.85 -15.06 7.00
N ILE A 62 1.41 -16.29 7.30
CA ILE A 62 2.23 -17.49 7.20
C ILE A 62 1.84 -18.20 5.91
N HIS A 63 2.79 -18.37 5.01
CA HIS A 63 2.57 -19.02 3.72
C HIS A 63 3.58 -20.13 3.51
N ARG A 64 3.13 -21.23 2.90
CA ARG A 64 4.03 -22.27 2.41
C ARG A 64 4.74 -21.75 1.16
N LEU A 65 6.07 -21.77 1.21
CA LEU A 65 6.96 -21.41 0.11
C LEU A 65 7.80 -22.61 -0.27
N GLU A 66 8.00 -22.80 -1.56
CA GLU A 66 8.90 -23.79 -2.12
C GLU A 66 10.20 -23.14 -2.60
N LYS A 67 11.25 -23.93 -2.76
CA LYS A 67 12.54 -23.43 -3.23
C LYS A 67 12.38 -22.83 -4.63
N GLY A 68 12.75 -21.55 -4.77
CA GLY A 68 12.68 -20.82 -6.03
C GLY A 68 11.46 -19.90 -6.16
N ASP A 69 10.51 -19.97 -5.22
CA ASP A 69 9.42 -18.99 -5.14
C ASP A 69 10.01 -17.58 -4.90
N LYS A 70 9.51 -16.59 -5.65
CA LYS A 70 9.86 -15.18 -5.48
C LYS A 70 8.68 -14.44 -4.86
N ILE A 71 8.97 -13.69 -3.80
CA ILE A 71 7.99 -12.82 -3.14
C ILE A 71 8.29 -11.36 -3.50
N PHE A 72 7.26 -10.65 -3.92
CA PHE A 72 7.32 -9.22 -4.18
C PHE A 72 6.03 -8.55 -3.73
N PHE A 73 6.04 -7.21 -3.64
CA PHE A 73 4.87 -6.43 -3.33
C PHE A 73 4.47 -5.56 -4.53
N GLU A 74 3.18 -5.27 -4.63
CA GLU A 74 2.64 -4.34 -5.62
C GLU A 74 1.87 -3.23 -4.91
N VAL A 75 2.14 -1.98 -5.30
CA VAL A 75 1.35 -0.82 -4.88
C VAL A 75 1.00 0.01 -6.11
N ASN A 76 -0.29 0.29 -6.31
CA ASN A 76 -0.78 0.98 -7.51
C ASN A 76 -0.54 2.50 -7.53
N LYS A 77 -0.09 3.07 -6.41
CA LYS A 77 0.18 4.50 -6.20
C LYS A 77 1.51 4.71 -5.48
N ILE A 78 2.57 4.07 -5.99
CA ILE A 78 3.91 4.08 -5.37
C ILE A 78 4.48 5.49 -5.24
N GLU A 79 4.12 6.39 -6.16
CA GLU A 79 4.51 7.80 -6.16
C GLU A 79 3.97 8.60 -4.96
N LYS A 80 3.00 8.04 -4.24
CA LYS A 80 2.38 8.64 -3.06
C LYS A 80 2.85 7.99 -1.76
N LEU A 81 3.76 7.03 -1.85
CA LEU A 81 4.38 6.40 -0.68
C LEU A 81 5.61 7.20 -0.23
N ILE A 82 5.78 7.27 1.08
CA ILE A 82 7.04 7.69 1.68
C ILE A 82 7.96 6.46 1.63
N LEU A 83 8.91 6.47 0.69
CA LEU A 83 9.83 5.35 0.42
C LEU A 83 11.06 5.33 1.35
N GLY A 84 11.00 6.00 2.49
CA GLY A 84 12.10 5.93 3.46
C GLY A 84 12.26 4.52 4.01
N SER A 85 13.50 4.17 4.38
CA SER A 85 13.87 2.82 4.80
C SER A 85 13.18 2.35 6.09
N HIS A 86 12.56 3.26 6.84
CA HIS A 86 11.84 2.95 8.07
C HIS A 86 10.31 2.98 7.88
N GLU A 87 9.86 3.55 6.77
CA GLU A 87 8.45 3.78 6.45
C GLU A 87 7.92 2.68 5.51
N SER A 88 8.77 2.18 4.61
CA SER A 88 8.41 1.16 3.62
C SER A 88 9.43 0.01 3.63
N PHE A 89 9.04 -1.15 4.16
CA PHE A 89 9.90 -2.33 4.23
C PHE A 89 9.11 -3.63 4.02
N MET A 90 9.81 -4.67 3.56
CA MET A 90 9.30 -6.03 3.42
C MET A 90 10.31 -6.99 4.05
N GLY A 91 9.82 -7.99 4.79
CA GLY A 91 10.66 -9.00 5.42
C GLY A 91 9.94 -10.34 5.50
N ALA A 92 10.73 -11.40 5.65
CA ALA A 92 10.25 -12.75 5.86
C ALA A 92 11.21 -13.49 6.79
N PHE A 93 10.67 -14.43 7.56
CA PHE A 93 11.45 -15.34 8.38
C PHE A 93 10.80 -16.73 8.37
N PHE A 94 11.62 -17.75 8.59
CA PHE A 94 11.15 -19.12 8.67
C PHE A 94 10.50 -19.38 10.03
N VAL A 95 9.31 -19.97 10.03
CA VAL A 95 8.64 -20.43 11.26
C VAL A 95 8.83 -21.94 11.34
N SER A 96 9.67 -22.40 12.28
CA SER A 96 9.75 -23.82 12.62
C SER A 96 8.60 -24.17 13.58
N GLN A 97 7.78 -25.15 13.20
CA GLN A 97 6.90 -25.82 14.17
C GLN A 97 7.69 -26.85 14.98
#